data_AF-A0AAV5MPA5-F1
#
_entry.id   AF-A0AAV5MPA5-F1
#
_cell.length_a   1.000
_cell.length_b   1.000
_cell.length_c   1.000
_cell.angle_alpha   90.00
_cell.angle_beta   90.00
_cell.angle_gamma   90.00
#
_symmetry.space_group_name_H-M   'P 1'
#
loop_
_entity.id
_entity.type
_entity.pdbx_description
1 polymer ?
#
loop_
_entity_poly.entity_id
_entity_poly.type
_entity_poly.pdbx_seq_one_letter_code
_entity_poly.pdbx_strand_id
1 'polypeptide(L)'
;MVVLEKILMAKRVGRRVNLAVAESNLFEMECVHFGNLVGCLRPMLHDLVGCISAASPPLYDWPIVRIVTEVSKNLERALTLVRKYKRCTFFRRFVTGKHTTDFPRIFALLESSIANMNWLLSLFDPNIGCTSRELDLSVPPIAIKDPVISWVWAFIATIEMSLLKNRIEAIDNLAKKRFNF
;
A
#
# COMPACT_ATOMS: atom_id res chain seq x y z
N MET A 1 10.51 0.14 -16.26
CA MET A 1 11.25 -1.01 -15.70
C MET A 1 11.30 -0.98 -14.16
N VAL A 2 11.68 0.13 -13.53
CA VAL A 2 11.80 0.26 -12.05
C VAL A 2 10.51 -0.05 -11.27
N VAL A 3 9.33 0.30 -11.80
CA VAL A 3 8.03 0.07 -11.12
C VAL A 3 7.70 -1.41 -10.99
N LEU A 4 7.82 -2.17 -12.08
CA LEU A 4 7.53 -3.61 -12.10
C LEU A 4 8.46 -4.37 -11.17
N GLU A 5 9.75 -4.02 -11.13
CA GLU A 5 10.69 -4.63 -10.19
C GLU A 5 10.25 -4.44 -8.74
N LYS A 6 9.80 -3.24 -8.36
CA LYS A 6 9.30 -2.97 -7.00
C LYS A 6 8.06 -3.79 -6.67
N ILE A 7 7.13 -3.93 -7.61
CA ILE A 7 5.93 -4.76 -7.43
C ILE A 7 6.32 -6.23 -7.27
N LEU A 8 7.25 -6.73 -8.09
CA LEU A 8 7.75 -8.10 -7.98
C LEU A 8 8.45 -8.36 -6.64
N MET A 9 9.22 -7.39 -6.14
CA MET A 9 9.82 -7.48 -4.81
C MET A 9 8.76 -7.56 -3.72
N ALA A 10 7.74 -6.68 -3.73
CA ALA A 10 6.64 -6.73 -2.77
C ALA A 10 5.91 -8.09 -2.80
N LYS A 11 5.59 -8.61 -4.00
CA LYS A 11 4.97 -9.94 -4.17
C LYS A 11 5.85 -11.07 -3.65
N ARG A 12 7.17 -11.00 -3.88
CA ARG A 12 8.14 -11.98 -3.37
C ARG A 12 8.18 -11.99 -1.84
N VAL A 13 8.23 -10.82 -1.21
CA VAL A 13 8.26 -10.72 0.25
C VAL A 13 6.94 -11.19 0.85
N GLY A 14 5.79 -10.79 0.30
CA GLY A 14 4.48 -11.26 0.78
C GLY A 14 4.34 -12.80 0.75
N ARG A 15 4.85 -13.46 -0.30
CA ARG A 15 4.90 -14.94 -0.32
C ARG A 15 5.76 -15.51 0.80
N ARG A 16 6.92 -14.90 1.08
CA ARG A 16 7.82 -15.33 2.18
C ARG A 16 7.17 -15.15 3.55
N VAL A 17 6.36 -14.12 3.75
CA VAL A 17 5.58 -13.93 4.99
C VAL A 17 4.59 -15.07 5.16
N ASN A 18 3.77 -15.38 4.15
CA ASN A 18 2.78 -16.45 4.27
C ASN A 18 3.42 -17.83 4.51
N LEU A 19 4.57 -18.12 3.87
CA LEU A 19 5.32 -19.35 4.15
C LEU A 19 5.82 -19.37 5.61
N ALA A 20 6.41 -18.27 6.09
CA ALA A 20 6.90 -18.18 7.46
C ALA A 20 5.77 -18.29 8.51
N VAL A 21 4.59 -17.76 8.20
CA VAL A 21 3.37 -17.86 9.01
C VAL A 21 2.86 -19.30 9.05
N ALA A 22 2.76 -19.97 7.90
CA ALA A 22 2.30 -21.36 7.82
C ALA A 22 3.23 -22.35 8.52
N GLU A 23 4.53 -22.05 8.58
CA GLU A 23 5.52 -22.84 9.32
C GLU A 23 5.57 -22.52 10.83
N SER A 24 4.80 -21.55 11.32
CA SER A 24 4.81 -21.12 12.72
C SER A 24 3.72 -21.84 13.52
N ASN A 25 4.13 -22.69 14.47
CA ASN A 25 3.22 -23.36 15.41
C ASN A 25 2.92 -22.51 16.66
N LEU A 26 3.17 -21.20 16.61
CA LEU A 26 3.16 -20.28 17.74
C LEU A 26 2.36 -19.04 17.38
N PHE A 27 1.64 -18.48 18.36
CA PHE A 27 0.82 -17.28 18.17
C PHE A 27 -0.17 -17.50 17.01
N GLU A 28 -0.97 -18.57 17.10
CA GLU A 28 -1.85 -19.04 16.02
C GLU A 28 -2.83 -17.94 15.58
N MET A 29 -3.42 -17.21 16.52
CA MET A 29 -4.33 -16.10 16.22
C MET A 29 -3.61 -14.97 15.47
N GLU A 30 -2.41 -14.59 15.90
CA GLU A 30 -1.59 -13.57 15.25
C GLU A 30 -1.12 -14.00 13.87
N CYS A 31 -0.79 -15.29 13.70
CA CYS A 31 -0.40 -15.90 12.43
C CYS A 31 -1.57 -15.89 11.44
N VAL A 32 -2.77 -16.28 11.86
CA VAL A 32 -4.00 -16.19 11.05
C VAL A 32 -4.24 -14.75 10.62
N HIS A 33 -4.16 -13.79 11.55
CA HIS A 33 -4.37 -12.38 11.24
C HIS A 33 -3.31 -11.83 10.27
N PHE A 34 -2.04 -12.19 10.44
CA PHE A 34 -0.97 -11.89 9.46
C PHE A 34 -1.29 -12.44 8.08
N GLY A 35 -1.69 -13.71 8.01
CA GLY A 35 -2.05 -14.39 6.76
C GLY A 35 -3.18 -13.67 6.04
N ASN A 36 -4.19 -13.19 6.78
CA ASN A 36 -5.32 -12.44 6.23
C ASN A 36 -4.87 -11.09 5.65
N LEU A 37 -4.12 -10.28 6.41
CA LEU A 37 -3.66 -8.97 5.94
C LEU A 37 -2.75 -9.08 4.71
N VAL A 38 -1.80 -10.02 4.71
CA VAL A 38 -0.92 -10.27 3.55
C VAL A 38 -1.69 -10.90 2.39
N GLY A 39 -2.72 -11.71 2.71
CA GLY A 39 -3.68 -12.26 1.77
C GLY A 39 -4.42 -11.18 0.99
N CYS A 40 -4.80 -10.07 1.63
CA CYS A 40 -5.41 -8.91 0.97
C CYS A 40 -4.44 -8.15 0.04
N LEU A 41 -3.17 -7.99 0.45
CA LEU A 41 -2.18 -7.24 -0.34
C LEU A 41 -1.78 -7.95 -1.65
N ARG A 42 -1.85 -9.28 -1.69
CA ARG A 42 -1.45 -10.08 -2.85
C ARG A 42 -2.29 -9.84 -4.11
N PRO A 43 -3.64 -9.94 -4.08
CA PRO A 43 -4.46 -9.60 -5.25
C PRO A 43 -4.29 -8.14 -5.63
N MET A 44 -4.22 -7.20 -4.68
CA MET A 44 -3.99 -5.78 -4.99
C MET A 44 -2.68 -5.53 -5.78
N LEU A 45 -1.59 -6.18 -5.39
CA LEU A 45 -0.31 -6.11 -6.13
C LEU A 45 -0.38 -6.81 -7.49
N HIS A 46 -1.28 -7.77 -7.67
CA HIS A 46 -1.53 -8.39 -8.96
C HIS A 46 -2.35 -7.47 -9.87
N ASP A 47 -3.45 -6.92 -9.35
CA ASP A 47 -4.35 -6.02 -10.06
C ASP A 47 -3.63 -4.76 -10.53
N LEU A 48 -2.75 -4.21 -9.69
CA LEU A 48 -1.88 -3.09 -10.05
C LEU A 48 -1.01 -3.37 -11.29
N VAL A 49 -0.51 -4.59 -11.47
CA VAL A 49 0.24 -4.96 -12.70
C VAL A 49 -0.68 -4.90 -13.91
N GLY A 50 -1.92 -5.38 -13.77
CA GLY A 50 -2.95 -5.29 -14.81
C GLY A 50 -3.25 -3.84 -15.18
N CYS A 51 -3.50 -2.98 -14.19
CA CYS A 51 -3.75 -1.55 -14.39
C CYS A 51 -2.60 -0.86 -15.14
N ILE A 52 -1.36 -1.08 -14.72
CA ILE A 52 -0.17 -0.50 -15.36
C ILE A 52 0.00 -0.99 -16.79
N SER A 53 -0.28 -2.28 -17.05
CA SER A 53 -0.12 -2.87 -18.39
C SER A 53 -1.22 -2.41 -19.36
N ALA A 54 -2.41 -2.11 -18.86
CA ALA A 54 -3.55 -1.67 -19.65
C ALA A 54 -3.55 -0.15 -19.92
N ALA A 55 -2.83 0.64 -19.13
CA ALA A 55 -2.83 2.08 -19.28
C ALA A 55 -1.92 2.54 -20.43
N SER A 56 -2.37 3.56 -21.18
CA SER A 56 -1.58 4.16 -22.27
C SER A 56 -0.52 5.12 -21.69
N PRO A 57 0.78 4.91 -21.94
CA PRO A 57 1.84 5.76 -21.39
C PRO A 57 1.76 7.23 -21.83
N PRO A 58 2.35 8.16 -21.05
CA PRO A 58 3.12 7.93 -19.82
C PRO A 58 2.25 8.02 -18.56
N LEU A 59 2.42 7.05 -17.64
CA LEU A 59 1.83 7.11 -16.30
C LEU A 59 2.77 7.87 -15.37
N TYR A 60 2.21 8.63 -14.44
CA TYR A 60 2.94 9.14 -13.31
C TYR A 60 3.32 8.01 -12.34
N ASP A 61 4.50 7.42 -12.57
CA ASP A 61 5.02 6.26 -11.84
C ASP A 61 5.30 6.53 -10.35
N TRP A 62 5.43 7.79 -9.96
CA TRP A 62 5.91 8.17 -8.63
C TRP A 62 5.03 7.72 -7.45
N PRO A 63 3.70 7.94 -7.43
CA PRO A 63 2.79 7.40 -6.41
C PRO A 63 2.90 5.89 -6.31
N ILE A 64 2.98 5.21 -7.46
CA ILE A 64 3.12 3.75 -7.54
C ILE A 64 4.41 3.32 -6.85
N VAL A 65 5.53 3.91 -7.26
CA VAL A 65 6.86 3.61 -6.69
C VAL A 65 6.87 3.84 -5.18
N ARG A 66 6.33 4.96 -4.71
CA ARG A 66 6.35 5.33 -3.30
C ARG A 66 5.50 4.39 -2.45
N ILE A 67 4.26 4.13 -2.86
CA ILE A 67 3.33 3.26 -2.13
C ILE A 67 3.85 1.81 -2.13
N VAL A 68 4.22 1.26 -3.29
CA VAL A 68 4.70 -0.13 -3.39
C VAL A 68 6.01 -0.32 -2.60
N THR A 69 6.89 0.69 -2.57
CA THR A 69 8.10 0.63 -1.75
C THR A 69 7.75 0.57 -0.26
N GLU A 70 6.77 1.34 0.21
CA GLU A 70 6.34 1.32 1.62
C GLU A 70 5.66 -0.01 1.98
N VAL A 71 4.79 -0.53 1.11
CA VAL A 71 4.18 -1.87 1.24
C VAL A 71 5.28 -2.94 1.38
N SER A 72 6.29 -2.91 0.50
CA SER A 72 7.40 -3.87 0.56
C SER A 72 8.20 -3.76 1.86
N LYS A 73 8.45 -2.54 2.36
CA LYS A 73 9.14 -2.34 3.66
C LYS A 73 8.33 -2.90 4.82
N ASN A 74 7.01 -2.69 4.82
CA ASN A 74 6.14 -3.19 5.87
C ASN A 74 6.02 -4.72 5.84
N LEU A 75 6.00 -5.32 4.65
CA LEU A 75 6.08 -6.78 4.49
C LEU A 75 7.43 -7.35 4.98
N GLU A 76 8.56 -6.66 4.74
CA GLU A 76 9.87 -7.09 5.29
C GLU A 76 9.93 -6.97 6.82
N ARG A 77 9.31 -5.94 7.40
CA ARG A 77 9.15 -5.82 8.87
C ARG A 77 8.31 -6.97 9.43
N ALA A 78 7.19 -7.31 8.78
CA ALA A 78 6.37 -8.47 9.14
C ALA A 78 7.17 -9.78 9.05
N LEU A 79 7.90 -10.00 7.96
CA LEU A 79 8.74 -11.18 7.78
C LEU A 79 9.81 -11.30 8.88
N THR A 80 10.44 -10.19 9.22
CA THR A 80 11.45 -10.12 10.28
C THR A 80 10.85 -10.50 11.63
N LEU A 81 9.64 -10.01 11.92
CA LEU A 81 8.95 -10.33 13.17
C LEU A 81 8.59 -11.81 13.27
N VAL A 82 7.95 -12.38 12.25
CA VAL A 82 7.56 -13.81 12.22
C VAL A 82 8.80 -14.70 12.39
N ARG A 83 9.90 -14.37 11.70
CA ARG A 83 11.18 -15.10 11.84
C ARG A 83 11.83 -14.97 13.21
N LYS A 84 11.76 -13.77 13.83
CA LYS A 84 12.26 -13.53 15.18
C LYS A 84 11.57 -14.49 16.16
N TYR A 85 10.24 -14.61 16.09
CA TYR A 85 9.50 -15.52 16.97
C TYR A 85 9.81 -17.00 16.72
N LYS A 86 9.96 -17.43 15.45
CA LYS A 86 10.41 -18.79 15.11
C LYS A 86 11.79 -19.12 15.70
N ARG A 87 12.71 -18.15 15.74
CA ARG A 87 14.05 -18.32 16.34
C ARG A 87 14.01 -18.30 17.86
N CYS A 88 13.26 -17.38 18.48
CA CYS A 88 13.18 -17.24 19.93
C CYS A 88 12.62 -18.49 20.63
N THR A 89 11.77 -19.27 19.95
CA THR A 89 11.28 -20.55 20.49
C THR A 89 12.26 -21.69 20.38
N PHE A 90 13.21 -21.60 19.44
CA PHE A 90 14.39 -22.46 19.41
C PHE A 90 15.35 -22.13 20.57
N PHE A 91 15.43 -20.86 20.98
CA PHE A 91 16.28 -20.37 22.09
C PHE A 91 15.52 -20.14 23.41
N ARG A 92 14.58 -21.04 23.73
CA ARG A 92 13.61 -20.94 24.83
C ARG A 92 14.22 -20.54 26.20
N ARG A 93 14.27 -19.23 26.53
CA ARG A 93 14.21 -18.67 27.91
C ARG A 93 14.28 -17.13 27.90
N PHE A 94 13.32 -16.49 28.57
CA PHE A 94 13.31 -15.08 29.02
C PHE A 94 13.18 -13.93 28.00
N VAL A 95 12.02 -13.74 27.36
CA VAL A 95 11.64 -12.38 26.91
C VAL A 95 10.15 -12.11 27.06
N THR A 96 9.53 -12.41 28.20
CA THR A 96 8.09 -12.22 28.40
C THR A 96 7.62 -10.74 28.45
N GLY A 97 8.54 -9.76 28.36
CA GLY A 97 8.23 -8.34 28.61
C GLY A 97 8.13 -7.40 27.40
N LYS A 98 8.61 -7.76 26.20
CA LYS A 98 8.65 -6.85 25.02
C LYS A 98 7.74 -7.27 23.85
N HIS A 99 7.06 -8.41 23.95
CA HIS A 99 6.35 -9.01 22.81
C HIS A 99 4.95 -8.47 22.58
N THR A 100 4.30 -7.91 23.61
CA THR A 100 2.89 -7.49 23.57
C THR A 100 2.62 -6.31 22.64
N THR A 101 3.63 -5.47 22.34
CA THR A 101 3.48 -4.31 21.45
C THR A 101 3.97 -4.53 20.02
N ASP A 102 4.74 -5.60 19.76
CA ASP A 102 5.35 -5.82 18.45
C ASP A 102 4.29 -6.21 17.39
N PHE A 103 3.35 -7.11 17.72
CA PHE A 103 2.32 -7.57 16.78
C PHE A 103 1.32 -6.47 16.38
N PRO A 104 0.66 -5.77 17.33
CA PRO A 104 -0.31 -4.73 16.97
C PRO A 104 0.30 -3.63 16.10
N ARG A 105 1.57 -3.27 16.36
CA ARG A 105 2.29 -2.29 15.56
C ARG A 105 2.46 -2.74 14.11
N ILE A 106 2.84 -4.00 13.89
CA ILE A 106 3.01 -4.50 12.52
C ILE A 106 1.64 -4.65 11.83
N PHE A 107 0.59 -5.05 12.54
CA PHE A 107 -0.76 -5.10 12.00
C PHE A 107 -1.20 -3.73 11.48
N ALA A 108 -1.04 -2.67 12.29
CA ALA A 108 -1.34 -1.31 11.86
C ALA A 108 -0.55 -0.88 10.60
N LEU A 109 0.71 -1.31 10.46
CA LEU A 109 1.49 -1.04 9.24
C LEU A 109 0.95 -1.78 8.01
N LEU A 110 0.46 -3.01 8.18
CA LEU A 110 -0.11 -3.79 7.08
C LEU A 110 -1.52 -3.29 6.70
N GLU A 111 -2.36 -2.93 7.67
CA GLU A 111 -3.65 -2.26 7.43
C GLU A 111 -3.46 -0.92 6.71
N SER A 112 -2.48 -0.13 7.16
CA SER A 112 -2.07 1.10 6.47
C SER A 112 -1.63 0.82 5.02
N SER A 113 -0.90 -0.28 4.80
CA SER A 113 -0.47 -0.72 3.46
C SER A 113 -1.66 -1.09 2.58
N ILE A 114 -2.68 -1.75 3.14
CA ILE A 114 -3.93 -2.10 2.44
C ILE A 114 -4.68 -0.82 2.04
N ALA A 115 -4.86 0.12 2.97
CA ALA A 115 -5.53 1.38 2.69
C ALA A 115 -4.78 2.22 1.63
N ASN A 116 -3.44 2.27 1.68
CA ASN A 116 -2.63 2.91 0.64
C ASN A 116 -2.81 2.25 -0.74
N MET A 117 -2.87 0.91 -0.80
CA MET A 117 -3.08 0.18 -2.05
C MET A 117 -4.50 0.37 -2.60
N ASN A 118 -5.53 0.37 -1.75
CA ASN A 118 -6.91 0.67 -2.17
C ASN A 118 -7.00 2.06 -2.78
N TRP A 119 -6.43 3.06 -2.11
CA TRP A 119 -6.36 4.42 -2.64
C TRP A 119 -5.63 4.46 -3.98
N LEU A 120 -4.48 3.79 -4.10
CA LEU A 120 -3.74 3.74 -5.36
C LEU A 120 -4.56 3.10 -6.50
N LEU A 121 -5.22 1.98 -6.23
CA LEU A 121 -6.04 1.28 -7.22
C LEU A 121 -7.25 2.11 -7.66
N SER A 122 -7.84 2.91 -6.75
CA SER A 122 -8.94 3.81 -7.12
C SER A 122 -8.54 4.88 -8.15
N LEU A 123 -7.25 5.24 -8.24
CA LEU A 123 -6.77 6.17 -9.27
C LEU A 123 -6.87 5.61 -10.70
N PHE A 124 -6.96 4.29 -10.84
CA PHE A 124 -7.08 3.60 -12.13
C PHE A 124 -8.53 3.31 -12.51
N ASP A 125 -9.52 3.62 -11.66
CA ASP A 125 -10.93 3.44 -12.00
C ASP A 125 -11.43 4.62 -12.84
N PRO A 126 -11.79 4.42 -14.12
CA PRO A 126 -12.22 5.50 -15.00
C PRO A 126 -13.57 6.11 -14.60
N ASN A 127 -14.37 5.42 -13.79
CA ASN A 127 -15.66 5.90 -13.29
C ASN A 127 -15.50 6.79 -12.05
N ILE A 128 -14.40 6.61 -11.31
CA ILE A 128 -14.02 7.45 -10.18
C ILE A 128 -13.19 8.61 -10.75
N GLY A 129 -13.86 9.48 -11.51
CA GLY A 129 -13.28 10.75 -11.90
C GLY A 129 -13.03 11.58 -10.66
N CYS A 130 -11.80 12.02 -10.41
CA CYS A 130 -11.47 12.82 -9.23
C CYS A 130 -12.14 14.20 -9.29
N THR A 131 -13.40 14.27 -8.90
CA THR A 131 -14.03 15.53 -8.52
C THR A 131 -13.41 15.98 -7.19
N SER A 132 -13.28 17.29 -6.98
CA SER A 132 -12.65 17.83 -5.76
C SER A 132 -13.27 17.32 -4.46
N ARG A 133 -14.53 16.87 -4.49
CA ARG A 133 -15.29 16.37 -3.34
C ARG A 133 -14.95 14.92 -2.97
N GLU A 134 -14.52 14.10 -3.93
CA GLU A 134 -14.13 12.71 -3.70
C GLU A 134 -12.66 12.57 -3.30
N LEU A 135 -11.79 13.48 -3.77
CA LEU A 135 -10.40 13.60 -3.33
C LEU A 135 -10.26 14.00 -1.85
N ASP A 136 -11.20 14.81 -1.36
CA ASP A 136 -11.24 15.24 0.04
C ASP A 136 -11.65 14.10 0.99
N LEU A 137 -12.14 12.96 0.48
CA LEU A 137 -12.71 11.88 1.29
C LEU A 137 -11.75 10.73 1.62
N SER A 138 -10.56 10.62 0.98
CA SER A 138 -9.55 9.67 1.47
C SER A 138 -8.11 10.10 1.20
N VAL A 139 -7.45 10.62 2.23
CA VAL A 139 -5.99 10.80 2.25
C VAL A 139 -5.37 9.43 2.55
N PRO A 140 -4.53 8.87 1.68
CA PRO A 140 -3.90 7.59 1.93
C PRO A 140 -2.98 7.73 3.15
N PRO A 141 -2.88 6.70 4.03
CA PRO A 141 -2.04 6.77 5.22
C PRO A 141 -0.60 7.27 5.01
N ILE A 142 0.00 6.99 3.85
CA ILE A 142 1.36 7.45 3.48
C ILE A 142 1.49 8.97 3.35
N ALA A 143 0.38 9.67 3.17
CA ALA A 143 0.29 11.12 2.96
C ALA A 143 -0.39 11.86 4.12
N ILE A 144 -0.72 11.21 5.24
CA ILE A 144 -1.36 11.88 6.40
C ILE A 144 -0.57 13.10 6.88
N LYS A 145 0.77 13.03 6.84
CA LYS A 145 1.64 14.13 7.26
C LYS A 145 1.75 15.28 6.24
N ASP A 146 1.43 15.00 4.99
CA ASP A 146 1.47 15.95 3.89
C ASP A 146 0.32 15.63 2.93
N PRO A 147 -0.93 16.00 3.28
CA PRO A 147 -2.11 15.65 2.49
C PRO A 147 -2.07 16.26 1.09
N VAL A 148 -1.39 17.39 0.92
CA VAL A 148 -1.25 18.09 -0.38
C VAL A 148 -0.66 17.15 -1.43
N ILE A 149 0.31 16.31 -1.04
CA ILE A 149 0.94 15.40 -1.98
C ILE A 149 -0.02 14.35 -2.55
N SER A 150 -1.00 13.90 -1.75
CA SER A 150 -2.01 12.94 -2.21
C SER A 150 -2.94 13.56 -3.24
N TRP A 151 -3.32 14.82 -3.05
CA TRP A 151 -4.12 15.56 -4.01
C TRP A 151 -3.38 15.76 -5.32
N VAL A 152 -2.11 16.17 -5.26
CA VAL A 152 -1.28 16.34 -6.46
C VAL A 152 -1.22 15.06 -7.27
N TRP A 153 -0.97 13.91 -6.63
CA TRP A 153 -0.93 12.63 -7.34
C TRP A 153 -2.28 12.29 -7.99
N ALA A 154 -3.39 12.49 -7.28
CA ALA A 154 -4.71 12.15 -7.81
C ALA A 154 -5.16 13.08 -8.95
N PHE A 155 -4.82 14.37 -8.89
CA PHE A 155 -5.05 15.30 -10.01
C PHE A 155 -4.23 14.91 -11.24
N ILE A 156 -2.92 14.61 -11.07
CA ILE A 156 -2.08 14.15 -12.18
C ILE A 156 -2.64 12.87 -12.80
N ALA A 157 -2.98 11.87 -11.98
CA ALA A 157 -3.57 10.63 -12.46
C ALA A 157 -4.87 10.85 -13.25
N THR A 158 -5.72 11.76 -12.80
CA THR A 158 -6.97 12.10 -13.51
C THR A 158 -6.67 12.74 -14.86
N ILE A 159 -5.78 13.73 -14.89
CA ILE A 159 -5.39 14.41 -16.13
C ILE A 159 -4.83 13.43 -17.16
N GLU A 160 -4.01 12.47 -16.72
CA GLU A 160 -3.37 11.48 -17.59
C GLU A 160 -4.31 10.36 -18.02
N MET A 161 -5.14 9.84 -17.12
CA MET A 161 -5.81 8.54 -17.27
C MET A 161 -7.33 8.63 -17.47
N SER A 162 -7.99 9.76 -17.17
CA SER A 162 -9.46 9.85 -17.23
C SER A 162 -10.00 10.20 -18.62
N LEU A 163 -11.33 10.13 -18.80
CA LEU A 163 -12.02 10.68 -19.96
C LEU A 163 -11.87 12.21 -20.04
N LEU A 164 -11.97 12.78 -21.25
CA LEU A 164 -11.74 14.22 -21.51
C LEU A 164 -12.54 15.15 -20.59
N LYS A 165 -13.81 14.81 -20.30
CA LYS A 165 -14.67 15.58 -19.39
C LYS A 165 -14.06 15.70 -17.99
N ASN A 166 -13.60 14.58 -17.43
CA ASN A 166 -13.00 14.52 -16.10
C ASN A 166 -11.65 15.25 -16.07
N ARG A 167 -10.90 15.27 -17.19
CA ARG A 167 -9.66 16.06 -17.32
C ARG A 167 -9.92 17.55 -17.23
N ILE A 168 -10.93 18.05 -17.95
CA ILE A 168 -11.30 19.48 -17.94
C ILE A 168 -11.71 19.91 -16.53
N GLU A 169 -12.55 19.12 -15.86
CA GLU A 169 -12.99 19.40 -14.49
C GLU A 169 -11.82 19.38 -13.49
N ALA A 170 -10.90 18.41 -13.61
CA ALA A 170 -9.71 18.33 -12.75
C ALA A 170 -8.80 19.57 -12.92
N ILE A 171 -8.58 20.03 -14.15
CA ILE A 171 -7.78 21.23 -14.44
C ILE A 171 -8.43 22.48 -13.84
N ASP A 172 -9.74 22.65 -14.02
CA ASP A 172 -10.49 23.78 -13.46
C ASP A 172 -10.42 23.81 -11.93
N ASN A 173 -10.54 22.64 -11.28
CA ASN A 173 -10.44 22.52 -9.84
C ASN A 173 -9.03 22.80 -9.32
N LEU A 174 -7.99 22.35 -10.04
CA LEU A 174 -6.60 22.65 -9.72
C LEU A 174 -6.32 24.15 -9.81
N ALA A 175 -6.79 24.81 -10.87
CA ALA A 175 -6.61 26.25 -11.09
C ALA A 175 -7.30 27.11 -10.03
N LYS A 176 -8.43 26.63 -9.46
CA LYS A 176 -9.17 27.30 -8.39
C LYS A 176 -8.57 27.08 -6.99
N LYS A 177 -7.78 26.01 -6.77
CA LYS A 177 -7.16 25.76 -5.47
C LYS A 177 -6.03 26.77 -5.23
N ARG A 178 -6.23 27.67 -4.26
CA ARG A 178 -5.18 28.56 -3.76
C ARG A 178 -4.31 27.79 -2.78
N PHE A 179 -3.11 27.40 -3.20
CA PHE A 179 -2.13 26.77 -2.32
C PHE A 179 -1.48 27.86 -1.44
N ASN A 180 -1.90 27.94 -0.18
CA ASN A 180 -1.17 28.71 0.82
C ASN A 180 -0.05 27.79 1.36
N PHE A 181 1.19 28.07 0.95
CA PHE A 181 2.39 27.38 1.42
C PHE A 181 2.87 27.95 2.75
#